data_AF-A0A258SRH7-F1
#
_entry.id   AF-A0A258SRH7-F1
#
_cell.length_a   1.000
_cell.length_b   1.000
_cell.length_c   1.000
_cell.angle_alpha   90.00
_cell.angle_beta   90.00
_cell.angle_gamma   90.00
#
_symmetry.space_group_name_H-M   'P 1'
#
loop_
_entity.id
_entity.type
_entity.pdbx_description
1 polymer ?
#
loop_
_entity_poly.entity_id
_entity_poly.type
_entity_poly.pdbx_seq_one_letter_code
_entity_poly.pdbx_strand_id
1 'polypeptide(L)'
;MAAISTGPGAGPLPKAKNPPRAWQRMLSGRRLDLLNPSPLDIEIEDIAHGLARVARWNGQTRGANIFSVAQHSLLTEKLARR
;
A
#
# COMPACT_ATOMS: atom_id res chain seq x y z
N MET A 1 1.21 42.10 -48.88
CA MET A 1 2.16 42.70 -47.92
C MET A 1 1.66 42.41 -46.51
N ALA A 2 2.58 41.97 -45.65
CA ALA A 2 2.54 41.64 -44.21
C ALA A 2 1.29 42.05 -43.39
N ALA A 3 0.85 41.32 -42.36
CA ALA A 3 1.70 40.76 -41.31
C ALA A 3 1.08 39.57 -40.57
N ILE A 4 1.95 38.58 -40.31
CA ILE A 4 1.83 37.48 -39.37
C ILE A 4 2.05 38.05 -37.95
N SER A 5 1.03 38.06 -37.10
CA SER A 5 1.20 38.43 -35.69
C SER A 5 1.81 37.27 -34.92
N THR A 6 2.97 37.52 -34.33
CA THR A 6 3.66 36.64 -33.39
C THR A 6 3.39 37.09 -31.95
N GLY A 7 3.04 36.14 -31.07
CA GLY A 7 3.16 36.22 -29.60
C GLY A 7 1.87 35.98 -28.80
N PRO A 8 1.92 35.59 -27.50
CA PRO A 8 3.10 35.36 -26.65
C PRO A 8 3.16 33.96 -25.97
N GLY A 9 4.40 33.57 -25.62
CA GLY A 9 4.82 32.70 -24.51
C GLY A 9 3.90 31.57 -24.03
N ALA A 10 4.27 30.33 -24.36
CA ALA A 10 3.88 29.17 -23.57
C ALA A 10 4.42 29.35 -22.14
N GLY A 11 3.54 29.78 -21.23
CA GLY A 11 3.83 29.77 -19.79
C GLY A 11 4.17 28.35 -19.32
N PRO A 12 4.87 28.21 -18.17
CA PRO A 12 5.26 26.90 -17.68
C PRO A 12 4.01 26.02 -17.52
N LEU A 13 4.05 24.82 -18.09
CA LEU A 13 3.04 23.79 -17.87
C LEU A 13 2.80 23.65 -16.36
N PRO A 14 1.54 23.56 -15.90
CA PRO A 14 1.25 23.41 -14.48
C PRO A 14 2.06 22.23 -13.94
N LYS A 15 2.91 22.48 -12.94
CA LYS A 15 3.68 21.42 -12.25
C LYS A 15 2.70 20.32 -11.87
N ALA A 16 2.95 19.11 -12.37
CA ALA A 16 2.14 17.95 -12.05
C ALA A 16 1.97 17.89 -10.52
N LYS A 17 0.72 17.93 -10.05
CA LYS A 17 0.39 17.74 -8.64
C LYS A 17 1.09 16.45 -8.21
N ASN A 18 1.93 16.53 -7.18
CA ASN A 18 2.53 15.33 -6.58
C ASN A 18 1.41 14.29 -6.40
N PRO A 19 1.58 13.07 -6.94
CA PRO A 19 0.55 12.07 -6.84
C PRO A 19 0.18 11.87 -5.36
N PRO A 20 -1.11 11.63 -5.05
CA PRO A 20 -1.54 11.37 -3.68
C PRO A 20 -0.64 10.30 -3.06
N ARG A 21 -0.31 10.46 -1.76
CA ARG A 21 0.56 9.52 -1.04
C ARG A 21 0.06 8.09 -1.24
N ALA A 22 0.74 7.33 -2.07
CA ALA A 22 0.41 5.95 -2.38
C ALA A 22 1.51 5.02 -1.88
N TRP A 23 1.97 5.24 -0.65
CA TRP A 23 2.95 4.39 -0.02
C TRP A 23 2.60 4.12 1.44
N GLN A 24 2.87 2.89 1.88
CA GLN A 24 2.74 2.45 3.25
C GLN A 24 4.12 2.38 3.90
N ARG A 25 4.24 2.86 5.13
CA ARG A 25 5.48 2.70 5.91
C ARG A 25 5.44 1.39 6.67
N MET A 26 6.49 0.61 6.54
CA MET A 26 6.69 -0.63 7.26
C MET A 26 7.43 -0.37 8.58
N LEU A 27 7.32 -1.29 9.54
CA LEU A 27 7.98 -1.17 10.85
C LEU A 27 9.50 -1.30 10.72
N SER A 28 9.98 -2.02 9.71
CA SER A 28 11.38 -2.05 9.28
C SER A 28 11.95 -0.71 8.81
N GLY A 29 11.11 0.31 8.62
CA GLY A 29 11.49 1.62 8.08
C GLY A 29 11.42 1.72 6.55
N ARG A 30 11.16 0.61 5.85
CA ARG A 30 10.94 0.60 4.40
C ARG A 30 9.61 1.25 4.01
N ARG A 31 9.49 1.61 2.74
CA ARG A 31 8.27 2.15 2.15
C ARG A 31 7.82 1.23 1.04
N LEU A 32 6.62 0.70 1.15
CA LEU A 32 5.98 -0.08 0.12
C LEU A 32 5.11 0.86 -0.73
N ASP A 33 5.41 0.96 -2.03
CA ASP A 33 4.53 1.64 -2.99
C ASP A 33 3.27 0.78 -3.22
N LEU A 34 2.09 1.39 -3.07
CA LEU A 34 0.80 0.72 -3.21
C LEU A 34 0.33 0.64 -4.66
N LEU A 35 0.81 1.51 -5.54
CA LEU A 35 0.46 1.53 -6.97
C LEU A 35 1.42 0.66 -7.78
N ASN A 36 2.69 0.59 -7.38
CA ASN A 36 3.70 -0.19 -8.06
C ASN A 36 4.63 -0.91 -7.04
N PRO A 37 4.16 -1.98 -6.39
CA PRO A 37 4.93 -2.66 -5.35
C PRO A 37 6.16 -3.37 -5.93
N SER A 38 7.34 -3.07 -5.40
CA SER A 38 8.58 -3.80 -5.70
C SER A 38 8.74 -5.00 -4.76
N PRO A 39 9.11 -6.20 -5.26
CA PRO A 39 9.41 -7.35 -4.39
C PRO A 39 10.54 -7.10 -3.38
N LEU A 40 11.47 -6.19 -3.70
CA LEU A 40 12.60 -5.84 -2.82
C LEU A 40 12.17 -5.01 -1.60
N ASP A 41 10.98 -4.41 -1.64
CA ASP A 41 10.42 -3.63 -0.53
C ASP A 41 9.55 -4.50 0.42
N ILE A 42 9.42 -5.79 0.13
CA ILE A 42 8.59 -6.74 0.88
C ILE A 42 9.48 -7.59 1.80
N GLU A 43 9.19 -7.56 3.10
CA GLU A 43 9.84 -8.39 4.11
C GLU A 43 8.79 -9.19 4.89
N ILE A 44 9.13 -10.45 5.19
CA ILE A 44 8.17 -11.38 5.79
C ILE A 44 7.83 -10.99 7.23
N GLU A 45 8.77 -10.39 7.96
CA GLU A 45 8.59 -9.92 9.32
C GLU A 45 7.57 -8.77 9.39
N ASP A 46 7.63 -7.85 8.43
CA ASP A 46 6.67 -6.75 8.35
C ASP A 46 5.26 -7.26 8.01
N ILE A 47 5.16 -8.23 7.09
CA ILE A 47 3.89 -8.90 6.78
C ILE A 47 3.36 -9.60 8.03
N ALA A 48 4.16 -10.43 8.69
CA ALA A 48 3.75 -11.17 9.87
C ALA A 48 3.26 -10.23 10.97
N HIS A 49 3.97 -9.12 11.21
CA HIS A 49 3.58 -8.13 12.21
C HIS A 49 2.26 -7.44 11.86
N GLY A 50 2.07 -7.06 10.59
CA GLY A 50 0.82 -6.48 10.11
C GLY A 50 -0.35 -7.46 10.25
N LEU A 51 -0.20 -8.67 9.71
CA LEU A 51 -1.23 -9.70 9.72
C LEU A 51 -1.62 -10.15 11.14
N ALA A 52 -0.69 -10.10 12.09
CA ALA A 52 -0.98 -10.42 13.49
C ALA A 52 -1.94 -9.42 14.16
N ARG A 53 -2.03 -8.18 13.64
CA ARG A 53 -2.85 -7.10 14.21
C ARG A 53 -4.12 -6.79 13.42
N VAL A 54 -4.25 -7.29 12.20
CA VAL A 54 -5.48 -7.11 11.39
C VAL A 54 -6.55 -8.08 11.89
N ALA A 55 -7.62 -7.55 12.46
CA ALA A 55 -8.75 -8.33 12.92
C ALA A 55 -9.63 -8.83 11.75
N ARG A 56 -10.06 -10.08 11.84
CA ARG A 56 -11.12 -10.63 10.98
C ARG A 56 -12.50 -10.40 11.58
N TRP A 57 -13.53 -10.55 10.75
CA TRP A 57 -14.93 -10.41 11.16
C TRP A 57 -15.25 -9.07 11.83
N ASN A 58 -14.53 -8.00 11.45
CA ASN A 58 -14.61 -6.67 12.08
C ASN A 58 -14.41 -6.71 13.61
N GLY A 59 -13.68 -7.70 14.13
CA GLY A 59 -13.45 -7.88 15.57
C GLY A 59 -14.62 -8.50 16.33
N GLN A 60 -15.69 -8.95 15.66
CA GLN A 60 -16.84 -9.63 16.28
C GLN A 60 -16.50 -11.09 16.59
N THR A 61 -15.44 -11.29 17.36
CA THR A 61 -14.94 -12.61 17.77
C THR A 61 -15.05 -12.77 19.28
N ARG A 62 -15.24 -14.01 19.73
CA ARG A 62 -15.32 -14.31 21.17
C ARG A 62 -13.92 -14.31 21.79
N GLY A 63 -13.80 -13.78 23.00
CA GLY A 63 -12.56 -13.76 23.78
C GLY A 63 -11.90 -12.39 23.85
N ALA A 64 -10.82 -12.29 24.61
CA ALA A 64 -10.11 -11.02 24.87
C ALA A 64 -9.21 -10.57 23.71
N ASN A 65 -8.87 -11.47 22.79
CA ASN A 65 -7.97 -11.22 21.68
C ASN A 65 -8.73 -11.31 20.35
N ILE A 66 -8.27 -10.54 19.36
CA ILE A 66 -8.80 -10.60 18.00
C ILE A 66 -8.48 -11.95 17.35
N PHE A 67 -9.38 -12.45 16.50
CA PHE A 67 -9.02 -13.46 15.52
C PHE A 67 -8.32 -12.79 14.34
N SER A 68 -7.00 -12.92 14.26
CA SER A 68 -6.19 -12.15 13.29
C SER A 68 -6.10 -12.82 11.92
N VAL A 69 -5.72 -12.05 10.89
CA VAL A 69 -5.43 -12.61 9.57
C VAL A 69 -4.27 -13.61 9.63
N ALA A 70 -3.25 -13.37 10.47
CA ALA A 70 -2.16 -14.33 10.67
C ALA A 70 -2.65 -15.69 11.19
N GLN A 71 -3.51 -15.70 12.21
CA GLN A 71 -4.10 -16.93 12.74
C GLN A 71 -4.93 -17.67 11.68
N HIS A 72 -5.71 -16.92 10.90
CA HIS A 72 -6.47 -17.50 9.80
C HIS A 72 -5.57 -18.14 8.73
N SER A 73 -4.48 -17.49 8.33
CA SER A 73 -3.55 -18.04 7.33
C SER A 73 -2.93 -19.36 7.80
N LEU A 74 -2.51 -19.46 9.07
CA LEU A 74 -1.98 -20.70 9.64
C LEU A 74 -3.03 -21.82 9.66
N LEU A 75 -4.27 -21.49 10.01
CA LEU A 75 -5.37 -22.47 9.99
C LEU A 75 -5.65 -22.96 8.55
N THR A 76 -5.72 -22.04 7.59
CA THR A 76 -5.93 -22.36 6.17
C THR A 76 -4.79 -23.22 5.62
N GLU A 77 -3.54 -22.91 5.95
CA GLU A 77 -2.37 -23.71 5.55
C GLU A 77 -2.46 -25.14 6.09
N LYS A 78 -2.80 -25.29 7.38
CA LYS A 78 -2.99 -26.60 8.00
C LYS A 78 -4.14 -27.39 7.39
N LEU A 79 -5.20 -26.71 6.94
CA LEU A 79 -6.32 -27.34 6.24
C LEU A 79 -5.95 -27.75 4.82
N ALA A 80 -5.19 -26.92 4.09
CA ALA A 80 -4.78 -27.20 2.73
C ALA A 80 -3.74 -28.33 2.61
N ARG A 81 -2.99 -28.60 3.69
CA ARG A 81 -2.05 -29.73 3.77
C ARG A 81 -2.70 -31.08 4.12
N ARG A 82 -3.98 -31.09 4.49
CA ARG A 82 -4.74 -32.32 4.74
C ARG A 82 -5.32 -32.85 3.44
#